data_AF-A0A7W4VT25-F1
#
_entry.id   AF-A0A7W4VT25-F1
#
_cell.length_a   1.000
_cell.length_b   1.000
_cell.length_c   1.000
_cell.angle_alpha   90.00
_cell.angle_beta   90.00
_cell.angle_gamma   90.00
#
_symmetry.space_group_name_H-M   'P 1'
#
loop_
_entity.id
_entity.type
_entity.pdbx_description
1 polymer ?
#
loop_
_entity_poly.entity_id
_entity_poly.type
_entity_poly.pdbx_seq_one_letter_code
_entity_poly.pdbx_strand_id
1 'polypeptide(L)'
;MDRTPDEIEDSLSIPEEVVQPAVAKMQAQDAERGDWPSPRETRMPEQPWPAPDDPMLRFLLHKAKASIDAGMDVGIAMVQLATHAWFEGGIENYDRGVRDGRRPRSV
;
A
#
# COMPACT_ATOMS: atom_id res chain seq x y z
N MET A 1 3.36 -4.34 -28.62
CA MET A 1 4.12 -4.84 -27.45
C MET A 1 3.15 -4.81 -26.29
N ASP A 2 3.05 -5.88 -25.52
CA ASP A 2 2.27 -5.84 -24.27
C ASP A 2 2.97 -4.91 -23.28
N ARG A 3 2.17 -4.07 -22.62
CA ARG A 3 2.67 -3.17 -21.57
C ARG A 3 3.13 -3.99 -20.37
N THR A 4 4.21 -3.57 -19.73
CA THR A 4 4.65 -4.16 -18.46
C THR A 4 3.67 -3.81 -17.32
N PRO A 5 3.67 -4.56 -16.20
CA PRO A 5 2.86 -4.20 -15.04
C PRO A 5 3.10 -2.77 -14.55
N ASP A 6 4.36 -2.32 -14.52
CA ASP A 6 4.73 -0.97 -14.09
C ASP A 6 4.21 0.09 -15.07
N GLU A 7 4.32 -0.15 -16.39
CA GLU A 7 3.75 0.74 -17.41
C GLU A 7 2.23 0.84 -17.33
N ILE A 8 1.55 -0.25 -16.92
CA ILE A 8 0.12 -0.24 -16.67
C ILE A 8 -0.18 0.65 -15.46
N GLU A 9 0.50 0.44 -14.33
CA GLU A 9 0.30 1.20 -13.11
C GLU A 9 0.57 2.70 -13.28
N ASP A 10 1.66 3.06 -13.97
CA ASP A 10 2.02 4.45 -14.26
C ASP A 10 1.00 5.16 -15.16
N SER A 11 0.21 4.40 -15.92
CA SER A 11 -0.84 4.92 -16.78
C SER A 11 -2.20 5.10 -16.09
N LEU A 12 -2.35 4.63 -14.85
CA LEU A 12 -3.63 4.64 -14.16
C LEU A 12 -4.02 6.07 -13.76
N SER A 13 -5.29 6.39 -14.00
CA SER A 13 -5.94 7.56 -13.42
C SER A 13 -6.84 7.09 -12.28
N ILE A 14 -6.40 7.32 -11.05
CA ILE A 14 -7.19 7.02 -9.85
C ILE A 14 -7.92 8.29 -9.41
N PRO A 15 -9.24 8.22 -9.12
CA PRO A 15 -10.00 9.41 -8.75
C PRO A 15 -9.44 10.12 -7.51
N GLU A 16 -9.45 11.45 -7.53
CA GLU A 16 -8.86 12.27 -6.47
C GLU A 16 -9.52 12.02 -5.10
N GLU A 17 -10.81 11.74 -5.08
CA GLU A 17 -11.58 11.38 -3.89
C GLU A 17 -11.12 10.07 -3.24
N VAL A 18 -10.39 9.21 -3.98
CA VAL A 18 -9.78 7.98 -3.48
C VAL A 18 -8.34 8.25 -3.03
N VAL A 19 -7.60 9.08 -3.77
CA VAL A 19 -6.19 9.40 -3.50
C VAL A 19 -6.03 10.27 -2.26
N GLN A 20 -6.79 11.36 -2.14
CA GLN A 20 -6.60 12.36 -1.07
C GLN A 20 -6.73 11.76 0.34
N PRO A 21 -7.74 10.94 0.65
CA PRO A 21 -7.85 10.33 1.99
C PRO A 21 -6.71 9.36 2.30
N ALA A 22 -6.22 8.62 1.30
CA ALA A 22 -5.10 7.69 1.48
C ALA A 22 -3.80 8.45 1.78
N VAL A 23 -3.54 9.55 1.05
CA VAL A 23 -2.40 10.44 1.29
C VAL A 23 -2.46 11.08 2.68
N ALA A 24 -3.63 11.59 3.09
CA ALA A 24 -3.81 12.19 4.41
C ALA A 24 -3.53 11.20 5.54
N LYS A 25 -3.96 9.94 5.38
CA LYS A 25 -3.69 8.88 6.34
C LYS A 25 -2.20 8.52 6.40
N MET A 26 -1.54 8.37 5.26
CA MET A 26 -0.09 8.14 5.19
C MET A 26 0.67 9.24 5.93
N GLN A 27 0.29 10.51 5.72
CA GLN A 27 0.90 11.66 6.40
C GLN A 27 0.67 11.65 7.92
N ALA A 28 -0.53 11.28 8.37
CA ALA A 28 -0.83 11.15 9.80
C ALA A 28 0.02 10.04 10.46
N GLN A 29 0.16 8.89 9.79
CA GLN A 29 1.00 7.79 10.26
C GLN A 29 2.49 8.18 10.31
N ASP A 30 2.96 8.97 9.34
CA ASP A 30 4.33 9.50 9.33
C ASP A 30 4.59 10.46 10.51
N ALA A 31 3.58 11.23 10.94
CA ALA A 31 3.70 12.18 12.05
C ALA A 31 3.74 11.52 13.44
N GLU A 32 3.07 10.37 13.63
CA GLU A 32 2.93 9.68 14.93
C GLU A 32 4.03 8.64 15.20
N ARG A 33 5.15 8.74 14.49
CA ARG A 33 6.20 7.71 14.42
C ARG A 33 7.01 7.57 15.73
N GLY A 34 6.70 6.54 16.53
CA GLY A 34 7.50 6.12 17.70
C GLY A 34 8.68 5.16 17.39
N ASP A 35 9.26 4.52 18.41
CA ASP A 35 10.33 3.50 18.31
C ASP A 35 9.81 2.14 17.84
N TRP A 36 10.54 1.44 16.97
CA TRP A 36 10.09 0.22 16.26
C TRP A 36 10.11 -1.00 17.17
N PRO A 37 8.95 -1.60 17.49
CA PRO A 37 8.93 -2.92 18.07
C PRO A 37 9.24 -3.96 16.98
N SER A 38 10.02 -4.97 17.32
CA SER A 38 10.34 -6.07 16.39
C SER A 38 9.06 -6.72 15.87
N PRO A 39 8.96 -7.05 14.55
CA PRO A 39 7.81 -7.77 13.99
C PRO A 39 7.57 -9.14 14.63
N ARG A 40 8.59 -9.72 15.27
CA ARG A 40 8.48 -11.00 15.99
C ARG A 40 7.95 -10.84 17.41
N GLU A 41 7.99 -9.62 17.94
CA GLU A 41 7.61 -9.28 19.32
C GLU A 41 6.27 -8.53 19.39
N THR A 42 5.81 -8.01 18.25
CA THR A 42 4.53 -7.33 18.13
C THR A 42 3.40 -8.33 18.04
N ARG A 43 2.35 -8.16 18.85
CA ARG A 43 1.11 -8.93 18.70
C ARG A 43 0.32 -8.40 17.51
N MET A 44 -0.20 -9.29 16.67
CA MET A 44 -1.19 -8.89 15.68
C MET A 44 -2.37 -8.23 16.40
N PRO A 45 -2.85 -7.06 15.93
CA PRO A 45 -3.99 -6.40 16.54
C PRO A 45 -5.28 -7.23 16.35
N GLU A 46 -6.21 -7.14 17.30
CA GLU A 46 -7.46 -7.90 17.29
C GLU A 46 -8.43 -7.36 16.23
N GLN A 47 -9.03 -8.27 15.44
CA GLN A 47 -9.93 -7.96 14.32
C GLN A 47 -11.03 -6.93 14.62
N PRO A 48 -11.52 -6.20 13.59
CA PRO A 48 -11.21 -6.36 12.16
C PRO A 48 -10.07 -5.45 11.69
N TRP A 49 -8.96 -6.06 11.25
CA TRP A 49 -7.85 -5.36 10.61
C TRP A 49 -7.68 -5.87 9.18
N PRO A 50 -7.61 -4.99 8.16
CA PRO A 50 -7.94 -3.57 8.22
C PRO A 50 -9.45 -3.29 8.34
N ALA A 51 -9.83 -2.13 8.89
CA ALA A 51 -11.19 -1.62 8.85
C ALA A 51 -11.69 -1.56 7.38
N PRO A 52 -12.92 -2.04 7.09
CA PRO A 52 -13.45 -2.04 5.71
C PRO A 52 -13.55 -0.66 5.07
N ASP A 53 -13.57 0.40 5.86
CA ASP A 53 -13.62 1.79 5.43
C ASP A 53 -12.26 2.49 5.38
N ASP A 54 -11.17 1.74 5.61
CA ASP A 54 -9.83 2.30 5.59
C ASP A 54 -9.51 2.93 4.22
N PRO A 55 -9.09 4.22 4.19
CA PRO A 55 -8.85 4.92 2.94
C PRO A 55 -7.66 4.37 2.15
N MET A 56 -6.63 3.83 2.82
CA MET A 56 -5.51 3.18 2.15
C MET A 56 -5.94 1.84 1.54
N LEU A 57 -6.75 1.05 2.25
CA LEU A 57 -7.34 -0.17 1.69
C LEU A 57 -8.15 0.12 0.42
N ARG A 58 -9.03 1.13 0.50
CA ARG A 58 -9.86 1.55 -0.63
C ARG A 58 -9.04 1.98 -1.83
N PHE A 59 -7.96 2.73 -1.60
CA PHE A 59 -7.01 3.14 -2.64
C PHE A 59 -6.33 1.93 -3.30
N LEU A 60 -5.77 1.03 -2.50
CA LEU A 60 -5.06 -0.15 -3.02
C LEU A 60 -5.98 -1.09 -3.81
N LEU A 61 -7.21 -1.29 -3.34
CA LEU A 61 -8.22 -2.06 -4.07
C LEU A 61 -8.63 -1.38 -5.38
N HIS A 62 -8.78 -0.05 -5.39
CA HIS A 62 -9.06 0.70 -6.62
C HIS A 62 -7.92 0.56 -7.62
N LYS A 63 -6.67 0.70 -7.17
CA LYS A 63 -5.49 0.56 -8.00
C LYS A 63 -5.42 -0.84 -8.63
N ALA A 64 -5.58 -1.90 -7.82
CA ALA A 64 -5.59 -3.28 -8.31
C ALA A 64 -6.71 -3.53 -9.34
N LYS A 65 -7.93 -3.02 -9.07
CA LYS A 65 -9.03 -3.12 -10.02
C LYS A 65 -8.72 -2.38 -11.33
N ALA A 66 -8.21 -1.16 -11.25
CA ALA A 66 -7.88 -0.36 -12.43
C ALA A 66 -6.77 -1.02 -13.27
N SER A 67 -5.78 -1.65 -12.63
CA SER A 67 -4.76 -2.46 -13.31
C SER A 67 -5.36 -3.61 -14.10
N ILE A 68 -6.29 -4.37 -13.49
CA ILE A 68 -6.99 -5.48 -14.15
C ILE A 68 -7.82 -4.96 -15.34
N ASP A 69 -8.57 -3.88 -15.14
CA ASP A 69 -9.38 -3.26 -16.20
C ASP A 69 -8.50 -2.75 -17.37
N ALA A 70 -7.25 -2.36 -17.08
CA ALA A 70 -6.25 -1.96 -18.07
C ALA A 70 -5.53 -3.13 -18.76
N GLY A 71 -5.87 -4.38 -18.42
CA GLY A 71 -5.36 -5.59 -19.06
C GLY A 71 -4.22 -6.28 -18.31
N MET A 72 -3.96 -5.92 -17.05
CA MET A 72 -3.02 -6.67 -16.21
C MET A 72 -3.61 -8.04 -15.84
N ASP A 73 -2.76 -9.07 -15.83
CA ASP A 73 -3.14 -10.38 -15.29
C ASP A 73 -3.58 -10.27 -13.82
N VAL A 74 -4.63 -11.01 -13.45
CA VAL A 74 -5.21 -10.97 -12.11
C VAL A 74 -4.20 -11.46 -11.07
N GLY A 75 -3.44 -12.51 -11.36
CA GLY A 75 -2.42 -13.01 -10.45
C GLY A 75 -1.34 -11.96 -10.17
N ILE A 76 -0.88 -11.26 -11.21
CA ILE A 76 0.07 -10.14 -11.08
C ILE A 76 -0.53 -9.00 -10.26
N ALA A 77 -1.76 -8.56 -10.56
CA ALA A 77 -2.42 -7.48 -9.83
C ALA A 77 -2.60 -7.81 -8.33
N MET A 78 -2.90 -9.07 -8.00
CA MET A 78 -3.00 -9.53 -6.61
C MET A 78 -1.63 -9.56 -5.90
N VAL A 79 -0.55 -9.93 -6.60
CA VAL A 79 0.81 -9.86 -6.06
C VAL A 79 1.22 -8.41 -5.80
N GLN A 80 0.93 -7.49 -6.73
CA GLN A 80 1.20 -6.05 -6.54
C GLN A 80 0.37 -5.49 -5.38
N LEU A 81 -0.92 -5.81 -5.28
CA LEU A 81 -1.76 -5.42 -4.15
C LEU A 81 -1.17 -5.88 -2.81
N ALA A 82 -0.80 -7.15 -2.70
CA ALA A 82 -0.19 -7.68 -1.48
C ALA A 82 1.15 -7.01 -1.16
N THR A 83 1.97 -6.76 -2.19
CA THR A 83 3.27 -6.09 -2.06
C THR A 83 3.11 -4.64 -1.60
N HIS A 84 2.18 -3.89 -2.18
CA HIS A 84 1.88 -2.52 -1.73
C HIS A 84 1.28 -2.50 -0.33
N ALA A 85 0.34 -3.39 -0.01
CA ALA A 85 -0.23 -3.50 1.32
C ALA A 85 0.85 -3.82 2.38
N TRP A 86 1.87 -4.58 2.00
CA TRP A 86 3.05 -4.84 2.83
C TRP A 86 3.93 -3.59 2.97
N PHE A 87 4.31 -2.93 1.87
CA PHE A 87 5.20 -1.74 1.88
C PHE A 87 4.58 -0.49 2.52
N GLU A 88 3.27 -0.29 2.36
CA GLU A 88 2.53 0.84 2.95
C GLU A 88 2.34 0.70 4.45
N GLY A 89 3.07 -0.21 5.09
CA GLY A 89 3.22 -0.07 6.52
C GLY A 89 1.97 -0.51 7.30
N GLY A 90 1.19 -1.44 6.74
CA GLY A 90 -0.06 -1.90 7.32
C GLY A 90 -1.09 -0.80 7.29
N ILE A 91 -1.97 -0.94 6.31
CA ILE A 91 -3.20 -0.20 6.06
C ILE A 91 -3.80 0.46 7.31
N GLU A 92 -3.76 -0.13 8.50
CA GLU A 92 -4.31 0.50 9.68
C GLU A 92 -3.33 0.77 10.85
N ASN A 93 -2.09 0.23 10.89
CA ASN A 93 -1.01 0.55 11.86
C ASN A 93 0.18 -0.45 11.88
N TYR A 94 0.33 -1.36 10.90
CA TYR A 94 1.35 -2.42 10.98
C TYR A 94 2.25 -2.52 9.76
N ASP A 95 3.28 -1.69 9.75
CA ASP A 95 4.60 -1.89 9.19
C ASP A 95 5.29 -0.51 9.10
N ARG A 96 6.56 -0.47 9.45
CA ARG A 96 7.45 0.69 9.33
C ARG A 96 8.56 0.32 8.34
N GLY A 97 8.24 -0.43 7.28
CA GLY A 97 9.15 -0.95 6.26
C GLY A 97 9.59 0.10 5.23
N VAL A 98 8.94 1.27 5.18
CA VAL A 98 9.29 2.36 4.25
C VAL A 98 10.74 2.83 4.40
N ARG A 99 11.36 2.73 5.59
CA ARG A 99 12.77 3.16 5.79
C ARG A 99 13.79 2.21 5.16
N ASP A 100 13.50 0.92 5.09
CA ASP A 100 14.39 -0.06 4.47
C ASP A 100 14.32 0.01 2.94
N GLY A 101 13.15 0.38 2.39
CA GLY A 101 12.99 0.64 0.95
C GLY A 101 13.53 1.99 0.48
N ARG A 102 13.48 3.05 1.31
CA ARG A 102 13.87 4.42 0.92
C ARG A 102 15.29 4.83 1.34
N ARG A 103 16.04 4.02 2.10
CA ARG A 103 17.46 4.30 2.33
C ARG A 103 18.23 4.07 1.02
N PRO A 104 19.05 5.02 0.55
CA PRO A 104 20.11 4.69 -0.39
C PRO A 104 20.93 3.58 0.26
N ARG A 105 21.28 2.54 -0.49
CA ARG A 105 22.36 1.64 -0.07
C ARG A 105 23.55 2.53 0.23
N SER A 106 23.92 2.64 1.50
CA SER A 106 25.20 3.24 1.87
C SER A 106 26.26 2.38 1.19
N VAL A 107 27.01 3.00 0.27
CA VAL A 107 28.18 2.42 -0.38
C VAL A 107 29.30 2.28 0.64
#